data_AF-A0A9J6GXB7-F1
#
_entry.id   AF-A0A9J6GXB7-F1
#
_cell.length_a   1.000
_cell.length_b   1.000
_cell.length_c   1.000
_cell.angle_alpha   90.00
_cell.angle_beta   90.00
_cell.angle_gamma   90.00
#
_symmetry.space_group_name_H-M   'P 1'
#
loop_
_entity.id
_entity.type
_entity.pdbx_description
1 polymer ?
#
loop_
_entity_poly.entity_id
_entity_poly.type
_entity_poly.pdbx_seq_one_letter_code
_entity_poly.pdbx_strand_id
1 'polypeptide(L)'
;MGSEGAVREVIELFGDPDELAESQELIVLILEEPWTDKGRSVPKGMMLGPDSRRLCTSEAAFRATPAFLTKQRFSAAAFAGCSKFDSSQAFLDTAKSVLQVAHTLVLVHNRNQLSDLLAWFPDVSTLVLHHDLALHTDGAHRNERHAKPTRLQRLLGTTPALGADHLLLDNRAMLYLFSRTSQLKVVRAPMQEIFEALNKPLPKGDLPKHSKDKCTVAIHGYEDLVLGCTVTRHNGNPLSVTEISPAGVAKASHHSRAARYLQMTASSEEAFWSVGGFCWLTHADLTSTIAKPHCSFEPNVPEALSKLPLKHLSLTYFNDVGVSAIGTAWRDLESLAITACAVRDEEIASDAFPKLKSLLVGCDMKRALFFDLLRSCPGLVDLRLERDKLSLMFLTGPRSPGERPRFDRLERLTLRTSYGRDCSLVDKRVLPSDLDSALYMLPALRRVRTDSYKIRFHVNFTAPQISLDWCSCTICFAEFPKVDAEHQRRFTNTHYKAPSEWHVNIRHRRPAMGIRSLL
;
A
#
# COMPACT_ATOMS: atom_id res chain seq x y z
N MET A 1 -0.17 6.60 -8.85
CA MET A 1 -0.32 5.12 -8.86
C MET A 1 1.00 4.50 -8.44
N GLY A 2 1.29 4.52 -7.14
CA GLY A 2 2.42 3.80 -6.54
C GLY A 2 2.04 2.35 -6.22
N SER A 3 2.73 1.73 -5.25
CA SER A 3 2.43 0.42 -4.66
C SER A 3 0.94 0.07 -4.59
N GLU A 4 0.05 1.00 -4.26
CA GLU A 4 -1.42 0.81 -4.26
C GLU A 4 -2.02 0.30 -5.59
N GLY A 5 -1.38 0.48 -6.75
CA GLY A 5 -1.96 0.21 -8.09
C GLY A 5 -2.44 -1.23 -8.31
N ALA A 6 -1.61 -2.24 -8.02
CA ALA A 6 -2.01 -3.65 -8.25
C ALA A 6 -3.02 -4.17 -7.22
N VAL A 7 -3.00 -3.61 -5.99
CA VAL A 7 -4.05 -3.88 -5.00
C VAL A 7 -5.36 -3.28 -5.48
N ARG A 8 -5.32 -2.02 -5.95
CA ARG A 8 -6.47 -1.27 -6.44
C ARG A 8 -7.14 -1.96 -7.64
N GLU A 9 -6.36 -2.40 -8.63
CA GLU A 9 -6.86 -3.11 -9.82
C GLU A 9 -7.69 -4.36 -9.45
N VAL A 10 -7.22 -5.14 -8.48
CA VAL A 10 -7.97 -6.34 -8.03
C VAL A 10 -9.23 -5.95 -7.26
N ILE A 11 -9.18 -4.89 -6.46
CA ILE A 11 -10.33 -4.41 -5.67
C ILE A 11 -11.41 -3.81 -6.58
N GLU A 12 -11.04 -3.15 -7.68
CA GLU A 12 -11.98 -2.53 -8.64
C GLU A 12 -12.96 -3.55 -9.26
N LEU A 13 -12.62 -4.85 -9.25
CA LEU A 13 -13.55 -5.94 -9.60
C LEU A 13 -14.82 -5.95 -8.73
N PHE A 14 -14.70 -5.56 -7.46
CA PHE A 14 -15.76 -5.65 -6.45
C PHE A 14 -16.53 -4.35 -6.25
N GLY A 15 -15.95 -3.20 -6.62
CA GLY A 15 -16.54 -1.89 -6.38
C GLY A 15 -15.49 -0.79 -6.38
N ASP A 16 -15.86 0.42 -5.97
CA ASP A 16 -14.89 1.47 -5.74
C ASP A 16 -13.99 1.08 -4.54
N PRO A 17 -12.67 0.99 -4.71
CA PRO A 17 -11.74 0.65 -3.63
C PRO A 17 -11.85 1.57 -2.42
N ASP A 18 -12.17 2.83 -2.66
CA ASP A 18 -12.23 3.84 -1.61
C ASP A 18 -13.52 3.69 -0.79
N GLU A 19 -14.65 3.33 -1.43
CA GLU A 19 -15.89 2.98 -0.74
C GLU A 19 -15.75 1.67 0.04
N LEU A 20 -15.07 0.67 -0.52
CA LEU A 20 -14.80 -0.60 0.16
C LEU A 20 -13.90 -0.40 1.39
N ALA A 21 -12.94 0.53 1.34
CA ALA A 21 -12.09 0.92 2.47
C ALA A 21 -12.81 1.74 3.56
N GLU A 22 -14.06 2.17 3.33
CA GLU A 22 -14.92 2.83 4.33
C GLU A 22 -16.11 1.93 4.74
N SER A 23 -16.30 0.80 4.05
CA SER A 23 -17.43 -0.11 4.27
C SER A 23 -17.31 -0.89 5.58
N GLN A 24 -18.47 -1.14 6.20
CA GLN A 24 -18.62 -1.96 7.40
C GLN A 24 -19.53 -3.15 7.10
N GLU A 25 -19.08 -4.36 7.46
CA GLU A 25 -19.83 -5.61 7.29
C GLU A 25 -20.32 -5.92 5.86
N LEU A 26 -19.67 -5.35 4.83
CA LEU A 26 -20.05 -5.57 3.43
C LEU A 26 -19.32 -6.79 2.87
N ILE A 27 -20.08 -7.69 2.26
CA ILE A 27 -19.56 -8.84 1.51
C ILE A 27 -20.01 -8.69 0.07
N VAL A 28 -19.05 -8.79 -0.86
CA VAL A 28 -19.29 -8.76 -2.30
C VAL A 28 -18.83 -10.08 -2.90
N LEU A 29 -19.72 -10.79 -3.57
CA LEU A 29 -19.45 -12.07 -4.23
C LEU A 29 -19.62 -11.90 -5.74
N ILE A 30 -18.68 -12.44 -6.51
CA ILE A 30 -18.71 -12.40 -7.98
C ILE A 30 -19.06 -13.77 -8.51
N LEU A 31 -20.20 -13.88 -9.19
CA LEU A 31 -20.66 -15.12 -9.82
C LEU A 31 -19.79 -15.48 -11.03
N GLU A 32 -19.49 -16.77 -11.19
CA GLU A 32 -18.83 -17.28 -12.40
C GLU A 32 -19.66 -16.97 -13.66
N GLU A 33 -20.98 -17.13 -13.58
CA GLU A 33 -21.92 -16.85 -14.66
C GLU A 33 -22.95 -15.78 -14.24
N PRO A 34 -23.45 -14.93 -15.16
CA PRO A 34 -24.52 -14.00 -14.86
C PRO A 34 -25.76 -14.71 -14.31
N TRP A 35 -26.45 -14.06 -13.37
CA TRP A 35 -27.70 -14.53 -12.82
C TRP A 35 -28.78 -14.56 -13.91
N THR A 36 -29.22 -15.76 -14.31
CA THR A 36 -30.15 -15.95 -15.42
C THR A 36 -31.59 -16.23 -15.00
N ASP A 37 -31.85 -16.44 -13.71
CA ASP A 37 -33.10 -17.06 -13.26
C ASP A 37 -34.23 -16.03 -13.07
N LYS A 38 -35.17 -15.98 -14.03
CA LYS A 38 -36.31 -15.04 -14.10
C LYS A 38 -37.41 -15.25 -13.04
N GLY A 39 -37.23 -16.21 -12.12
CA GLY A 39 -38.24 -16.53 -11.09
C GLY A 39 -37.70 -16.73 -9.66
N ARG A 40 -36.38 -16.75 -9.45
CA ARG A 40 -35.80 -16.84 -8.09
C ARG A 40 -35.47 -15.45 -7.58
N SER A 41 -36.22 -15.01 -6.57
CA SER A 41 -35.87 -13.81 -5.84
C SER A 41 -34.58 -14.03 -5.06
N VAL A 42 -33.72 -13.01 -5.09
CA VAL A 42 -32.56 -12.91 -4.22
C VAL A 42 -33.06 -12.84 -2.77
N PRO A 43 -32.49 -13.61 -1.82
CA PRO A 43 -32.92 -13.59 -0.42
C PRO A 43 -32.89 -12.19 0.19
N LYS A 44 -33.73 -11.97 1.21
CA LYS A 44 -33.76 -10.72 1.96
C LYS A 44 -32.37 -10.41 2.54
N GLY A 45 -31.92 -9.16 2.38
CA GLY A 45 -30.60 -8.72 2.85
C GLY A 45 -29.47 -8.91 1.83
N MET A 46 -29.79 -9.39 0.64
CA MET A 46 -28.87 -9.49 -0.49
C MET A 46 -29.36 -8.63 -1.65
N MET A 47 -28.42 -8.06 -2.40
CA MET A 47 -28.69 -7.23 -3.57
C MET A 47 -27.86 -7.71 -4.75
N LEU A 48 -28.50 -7.87 -5.90
CA LEU A 48 -27.82 -8.15 -7.16
C LEU A 48 -27.46 -6.82 -7.83
N GLY A 49 -26.20 -6.69 -8.22
CA GLY A 49 -25.69 -5.56 -8.97
C GLY A 49 -26.25 -5.49 -10.39
N PRO A 50 -26.06 -4.34 -11.07
CA PRO A 50 -26.61 -4.10 -12.41
C PRO A 50 -26.04 -5.04 -13.48
N ASP A 51 -24.85 -5.58 -13.28
CA ASP A 51 -24.20 -6.54 -14.17
C ASP A 51 -24.75 -7.98 -14.03
N SER A 52 -25.68 -8.19 -13.10
CA SER A 52 -26.22 -9.51 -12.73
C SER A 52 -25.16 -10.54 -12.31
N ARG A 53 -23.93 -10.11 -11.99
CA ARG A 53 -22.83 -10.99 -11.56
C ARG A 53 -22.38 -10.68 -10.13
N ARG A 54 -22.53 -9.44 -9.70
CA ARG A 54 -22.13 -8.98 -8.37
C ARG A 54 -23.28 -9.17 -7.38
N LEU A 55 -23.08 -9.99 -6.36
CA LEU A 55 -24.01 -10.13 -5.24
C LEU A 55 -23.42 -9.43 -4.01
N CYS A 56 -24.12 -8.42 -3.50
CA CYS A 56 -23.74 -7.71 -2.28
C CYS A 56 -24.63 -8.17 -1.12
N THR A 57 -24.05 -8.38 0.06
CA THR A 57 -24.76 -8.82 1.27
C THR A 57 -24.07 -8.30 2.52
N SER A 58 -24.77 -8.29 3.65
CA SER A 58 -24.15 -8.10 4.96
C SER A 58 -23.61 -9.42 5.52
N GLU A 59 -22.71 -9.34 6.51
CA GLU A 59 -22.23 -10.51 7.28
C GLU A 59 -23.42 -11.31 7.87
N ALA A 60 -24.41 -10.63 8.45
CA ALA A 60 -25.58 -11.28 9.02
C ALA A 60 -26.39 -12.08 7.99
N ALA A 61 -26.68 -11.48 6.83
CA ALA A 61 -27.43 -12.14 5.77
C ALA A 61 -26.63 -13.28 5.11
N PHE A 62 -25.32 -13.12 4.97
CA PHE A 62 -24.42 -14.17 4.48
C PHE A 62 -24.49 -15.43 5.35
N ARG A 63 -24.37 -15.27 6.68
CA ARG A 63 -24.49 -16.38 7.65
C ARG A 63 -25.89 -17.02 7.68
N ALA A 64 -26.92 -16.23 7.40
CA ALA A 64 -28.31 -16.70 7.45
C ALA A 64 -28.73 -17.49 6.20
N THR A 65 -27.97 -17.43 5.11
CA THR A 65 -28.39 -17.97 3.80
C THR A 65 -27.39 -18.93 3.14
N PRO A 66 -26.66 -19.80 3.88
CA PRO A 66 -25.65 -20.67 3.30
C PRO A 66 -26.25 -21.61 2.22
N ALA A 67 -27.44 -22.17 2.46
CA ALA A 67 -28.11 -23.08 1.53
C ALA A 67 -28.49 -22.45 0.19
N PHE A 68 -28.61 -21.12 0.14
CA PHE A 68 -28.80 -20.40 -1.11
C PHE A 68 -27.46 -20.16 -1.81
N LEU A 69 -26.48 -19.63 -1.06
CA LEU A 69 -25.17 -19.26 -1.59
C LEU A 69 -24.41 -20.47 -2.14
N THR A 70 -24.44 -21.63 -1.48
CA THR A 70 -23.72 -22.84 -1.91
C THR A 70 -24.27 -23.48 -3.19
N LYS A 71 -25.44 -23.05 -3.66
CA LYS A 71 -25.99 -23.48 -4.97
C LYS A 71 -25.39 -22.69 -6.13
N GLN A 72 -24.66 -21.61 -5.84
CA GLN A 72 -24.03 -20.74 -6.81
C GLN A 72 -22.52 -21.03 -6.85
N ARG A 73 -21.89 -20.67 -7.98
CA ARG A 73 -20.43 -20.70 -8.11
C ARG A 73 -19.88 -19.29 -8.13
N PHE A 74 -18.95 -19.01 -7.22
CA PHE A 74 -18.32 -17.70 -7.09
C PHE A 74 -16.85 -17.78 -7.49
N SER A 75 -16.45 -16.94 -8.45
CA SER A 75 -15.06 -16.86 -8.91
C SER A 75 -14.19 -16.01 -7.99
N ALA A 76 -14.81 -15.05 -7.30
CA ALA A 76 -14.11 -14.09 -6.44
C ALA A 76 -15.01 -13.59 -5.30
N ALA A 77 -14.40 -13.20 -4.19
CA ALA A 77 -15.10 -12.59 -3.06
C ALA A 77 -14.30 -11.48 -2.39
N ALA A 78 -15.00 -10.46 -1.88
CA ALA A 78 -14.46 -9.42 -1.03
C ALA A 78 -15.25 -9.32 0.28
N PHE A 79 -14.53 -9.21 1.40
CA PHE A 79 -15.09 -8.99 2.73
C PHE A 79 -14.52 -7.68 3.26
N ALA A 80 -15.36 -6.66 3.39
CA ALA A 80 -14.95 -5.32 3.79
C ALA A 80 -15.51 -4.97 5.17
N GLY A 81 -14.61 -4.71 6.13
CA GLY A 81 -15.00 -4.35 7.50
C GLY A 81 -15.78 -5.45 8.23
N CYS A 82 -15.62 -6.71 7.82
CA CYS A 82 -16.26 -7.85 8.47
C CYS A 82 -15.46 -8.33 9.71
N SER A 83 -16.11 -9.16 10.52
CA SER A 83 -15.47 -9.86 11.64
C SER A 83 -14.40 -10.85 11.15
N LYS A 84 -13.53 -11.33 12.06
CA LYS A 84 -12.68 -12.50 11.74
C LYS A 84 -13.55 -13.70 11.40
N PHE A 85 -13.14 -14.57 10.49
CA PHE A 85 -13.92 -15.74 10.11
C PHE A 85 -14.17 -16.67 11.29
N ASP A 86 -13.16 -16.88 12.13
CA ASP A 86 -13.22 -17.72 13.33
C ASP A 86 -13.94 -17.08 14.52
N SER A 87 -14.42 -15.84 14.39
CA SER A 87 -15.26 -15.20 15.42
C SER A 87 -16.58 -15.96 15.67
N SER A 88 -17.06 -16.69 14.65
CA SER A 88 -18.17 -17.63 14.80
C SER A 88 -18.00 -18.81 13.84
N GLN A 89 -18.28 -20.02 14.32
CA GLN A 89 -18.19 -21.24 13.52
C GLN A 89 -19.09 -21.18 12.27
N ALA A 90 -20.30 -20.64 12.42
CA ALA A 90 -21.25 -20.47 11.31
C ALA A 90 -20.71 -19.57 10.19
N PHE A 91 -19.96 -18.51 10.53
CA PHE A 91 -19.37 -17.63 9.53
C PHE A 91 -18.25 -18.33 8.76
N LEU A 92 -17.33 -18.97 9.48
CA LEU A 92 -16.22 -19.72 8.88
C LEU A 92 -16.72 -20.85 7.97
N ASP A 93 -17.70 -21.63 8.42
CA ASP A 93 -18.24 -22.76 7.64
C ASP A 93 -18.97 -22.29 6.39
N THR A 94 -19.72 -21.19 6.50
CA THR A 94 -20.36 -20.57 5.33
C THR A 94 -19.31 -20.06 4.36
N ALA A 95 -18.29 -19.34 4.82
CA ALA A 95 -17.21 -18.84 3.97
C ALA A 95 -16.48 -19.98 3.26
N LYS A 96 -16.10 -21.06 3.97
CA LYS A 96 -15.47 -22.23 3.37
C LYS A 96 -16.33 -22.90 2.31
N SER A 97 -17.64 -23.04 2.57
CA SER A 97 -18.56 -23.70 1.65
C SER A 97 -18.84 -22.86 0.41
N VAL A 98 -18.99 -21.54 0.57
CA VAL A 98 -19.32 -20.61 -0.52
C VAL A 98 -18.09 -20.32 -1.39
N LEU A 99 -16.90 -20.25 -0.80
CA LEU A 99 -15.66 -19.88 -1.48
C LEU A 99 -14.84 -21.10 -1.93
N GLN A 100 -15.43 -22.30 -1.94
CA GLN A 100 -14.74 -23.54 -2.24
C GLN A 100 -14.01 -23.52 -3.60
N VAL A 101 -14.53 -22.78 -4.58
CA VAL A 101 -13.96 -22.66 -5.93
C VAL A 101 -13.41 -21.26 -6.24
N ALA A 102 -13.45 -20.34 -5.27
CA ALA A 102 -13.04 -18.96 -5.50
C ALA A 102 -11.52 -18.86 -5.72
N HIS A 103 -11.12 -18.15 -6.76
CA HIS A 103 -9.71 -17.94 -7.11
C HIS A 103 -9.14 -16.66 -6.51
N THR A 104 -10.00 -15.67 -6.25
CA THR A 104 -9.61 -14.37 -5.70
C THR A 104 -10.36 -14.10 -4.40
N LEU A 105 -9.61 -13.82 -3.34
CA LEU A 105 -10.15 -13.41 -2.04
C LEU A 105 -9.55 -12.05 -1.65
N VAL A 106 -10.41 -11.08 -1.41
CA VAL A 106 -10.05 -9.75 -0.89
C VAL A 106 -10.61 -9.60 0.51
N LEU A 107 -9.76 -9.22 1.45
CA LEU A 107 -10.16 -8.87 2.82
C LEU A 107 -9.74 -7.43 3.07
N VAL A 108 -10.71 -6.54 3.28
CA VAL A 108 -10.48 -5.13 3.63
C VAL A 108 -10.68 -4.98 5.14
N HIS A 109 -9.68 -4.42 5.83
CA HIS A 109 -9.58 -4.44 7.29
C HIS A 109 -9.47 -5.85 7.86
N ASN A 110 -8.63 -6.66 7.22
CA ASN A 110 -8.42 -8.05 7.62
C ASN A 110 -7.94 -8.15 9.08
N ARG A 111 -8.51 -9.09 9.81
CA ARG A 111 -8.15 -9.40 11.20
C ARG A 111 -7.69 -10.86 11.35
N ASN A 112 -7.78 -11.67 10.29
CA ASN A 112 -7.43 -13.09 10.28
C ASN A 112 -5.92 -13.26 10.08
N GLN A 113 -5.33 -14.32 10.63
CA GLN A 113 -3.93 -14.64 10.38
C GLN A 113 -3.74 -15.24 8.99
N LEU A 114 -2.62 -14.91 8.32
CA LEU A 114 -2.29 -15.42 7.00
C LEU A 114 -2.26 -16.96 6.98
N SER A 115 -1.68 -17.59 8.00
CA SER A 115 -1.62 -19.05 8.12
C SER A 115 -3.01 -19.70 8.08
N ASP A 116 -3.98 -19.08 8.74
CA ASP A 116 -5.35 -19.59 8.82
C ASP A 116 -6.06 -19.42 7.49
N LEU A 117 -5.89 -18.26 6.84
CA LEU A 117 -6.44 -18.01 5.50
C LEU A 117 -5.91 -19.03 4.47
N LEU A 118 -4.62 -19.33 4.49
CA LEU A 118 -4.03 -20.35 3.61
C LEU A 118 -4.54 -21.77 3.91
N ALA A 119 -4.84 -22.06 5.18
CA ALA A 119 -5.39 -23.35 5.57
C ALA A 119 -6.88 -23.50 5.22
N TRP A 120 -7.65 -22.42 5.35
CA TRP A 120 -9.09 -22.43 5.10
C TRP A 120 -9.43 -22.32 3.62
N PHE A 121 -8.62 -21.61 2.83
CA PHE A 121 -8.88 -21.33 1.41
C PHE A 121 -7.69 -21.76 0.52
N PRO A 122 -7.35 -23.07 0.48
CA PRO A 122 -6.17 -23.55 -0.23
C PRO A 122 -6.20 -23.35 -1.75
N ASP A 123 -7.39 -23.23 -2.35
CA ASP A 123 -7.58 -23.07 -3.79
C ASP A 123 -7.51 -21.61 -4.29
N VAL A 124 -7.43 -20.64 -3.38
CA VAL A 124 -7.25 -19.22 -3.72
C VAL A 124 -5.87 -19.01 -4.35
N SER A 125 -5.85 -18.44 -5.55
CA SER A 125 -4.63 -18.06 -6.28
C SER A 125 -4.21 -16.61 -6.03
N THR A 126 -5.17 -15.72 -5.73
CA THR A 126 -4.92 -14.30 -5.44
C THR A 126 -5.54 -13.94 -4.10
N LEU A 127 -4.70 -13.63 -3.10
CA LEU A 127 -5.13 -13.13 -1.80
C LEU A 127 -4.72 -11.67 -1.65
N VAL A 128 -5.70 -10.80 -1.39
CA VAL A 128 -5.48 -9.37 -1.14
C VAL A 128 -5.90 -9.03 0.28
N LEU A 129 -4.95 -8.62 1.10
CA LEU A 129 -5.15 -8.16 2.47
C LEU A 129 -5.03 -6.63 2.49
N HIS A 130 -6.09 -5.96 2.02
CA HIS A 130 -6.11 -4.50 1.95
C HIS A 130 -6.39 -3.93 3.33
N HIS A 131 -5.61 -2.93 3.74
CA HIS A 131 -5.77 -2.33 5.06
C HIS A 131 -5.66 -3.36 6.18
N ASP A 132 -4.69 -4.27 6.08
CA ASP A 132 -4.51 -5.37 7.00
C ASP A 132 -4.31 -4.86 8.43
N LEU A 133 -5.15 -5.37 9.33
CA LEU A 133 -5.10 -5.08 10.76
C LEU A 133 -4.44 -6.20 11.54
N ALA A 134 -4.10 -7.31 10.89
CA ALA A 134 -3.41 -8.43 11.54
C ALA A 134 -1.89 -8.19 11.57
N LEU A 135 -1.27 -8.52 12.69
CA LEU A 135 0.18 -8.71 12.77
C LEU A 135 0.50 -10.18 12.56
N HIS A 136 1.08 -10.50 11.41
CA HIS A 136 1.42 -11.87 11.02
C HIS A 136 2.72 -12.33 11.67
N THR A 137 2.57 -13.07 12.78
CA THR A 137 3.66 -13.68 13.53
C THR A 137 3.37 -15.15 13.81
N ASP A 138 4.40 -15.98 13.86
CA ASP A 138 4.36 -17.46 13.91
C ASP A 138 3.70 -18.04 15.19
N GLY A 139 3.34 -17.24 16.20
CA GLY A 139 2.94 -17.72 17.54
C GLY A 139 1.73 -18.67 17.66
N ALA A 140 1.01 -18.99 16.59
CA ALA A 140 -0.22 -19.78 16.61
C ALA A 140 -0.15 -21.16 15.90
N HIS A 141 1.04 -21.66 15.55
CA HIS A 141 1.17 -22.96 14.87
C HIS A 141 0.92 -24.17 15.79
N ARG A 142 -0.34 -24.40 16.18
CA ARG A 142 -0.75 -25.59 16.96
C ARG A 142 -1.06 -26.82 16.10
N ASN A 143 -1.27 -26.72 14.78
CA ASN A 143 -1.76 -27.85 13.97
C ASN A 143 -1.10 -27.98 12.58
N GLU A 144 0.23 -28.09 12.52
CA GLU A 144 1.01 -28.14 11.27
C GLU A 144 0.96 -29.48 10.50
N ARG A 145 0.45 -30.57 11.10
CA ARG A 145 0.70 -31.93 10.58
C ARG A 145 -0.07 -32.30 9.30
N HIS A 146 -1.09 -31.55 8.89
CA HIS A 146 -2.00 -31.96 7.79
C HIS A 146 -2.47 -30.85 6.85
N ALA A 147 -1.86 -29.67 6.88
CA ALA A 147 -2.35 -28.57 6.06
C ALA A 147 -2.07 -28.86 4.56
N LYS A 148 -3.07 -28.67 3.67
CA LYS A 148 -2.97 -28.91 2.22
C LYS A 148 -2.12 -27.84 1.49
N PRO A 149 -1.25 -28.19 0.53
CA PRO A 149 -0.53 -27.19 -0.29
C PRO A 149 -1.51 -26.15 -0.86
N THR A 150 -1.09 -24.90 -0.94
CA THR A 150 -1.93 -23.81 -1.46
C THR A 150 -1.58 -23.50 -2.92
N ARG A 151 -2.60 -23.07 -3.67
CA ARG A 151 -2.48 -22.60 -5.07
C ARG A 151 -2.10 -21.13 -5.17
N LEU A 152 -1.75 -20.48 -4.07
CA LEU A 152 -1.46 -19.05 -4.05
C LEU A 152 -0.33 -18.69 -5.02
N GLN A 153 -0.63 -17.74 -5.90
CA GLN A 153 0.30 -17.15 -6.86
C GLN A 153 0.59 -15.69 -6.54
N ARG A 154 -0.37 -14.99 -5.92
CA ARG A 154 -0.28 -13.56 -5.61
C ARG A 154 -0.74 -13.29 -4.17
N LEU A 155 0.16 -12.77 -3.34
CA LEU A 155 -0.13 -12.20 -2.03
C LEU A 155 0.11 -10.70 -2.06
N LEU A 156 -0.98 -9.94 -1.98
CA LEU A 156 -0.97 -8.48 -2.01
C LEU A 156 -1.53 -7.95 -0.69
N GLY A 157 -1.10 -6.78 -0.26
CA GLY A 157 -1.72 -6.12 0.88
C GLY A 157 -1.01 -4.86 1.32
N THR A 158 -1.62 -4.15 2.26
CA THR A 158 -1.12 -2.87 2.80
C THR A 158 -1.40 -2.81 4.30
N THR A 159 -0.54 -2.12 5.06
CA THR A 159 -0.68 -1.96 6.52
C THR A 159 -0.71 -0.46 6.90
N PRO A 160 -1.72 0.30 6.44
CA PRO A 160 -1.77 1.76 6.57
C PRO A 160 -1.87 2.22 8.03
N ALA A 161 -2.42 1.41 8.94
CA ALA A 161 -2.45 1.71 10.37
C ALA A 161 -1.04 1.92 10.96
N LEU A 162 -0.03 1.31 10.35
CA LEU A 162 1.38 1.47 10.69
C LEU A 162 2.13 2.30 9.65
N GLY A 163 1.46 2.90 8.67
CA GLY A 163 2.09 3.70 7.62
C GLY A 163 3.01 2.89 6.71
N ALA A 164 2.66 1.62 6.46
CA ALA A 164 3.32 0.77 5.46
C ALA A 164 2.34 0.44 4.32
N ASP A 165 2.86 0.44 3.10
CA ASP A 165 2.14 0.19 1.85
C ASP A 165 2.32 -1.25 1.33
N HIS A 166 2.84 -2.12 2.19
CA HIS A 166 2.98 -3.56 1.99
C HIS A 166 2.54 -4.31 3.26
N LEU A 167 2.52 -5.65 3.19
CA LEU A 167 2.26 -6.49 4.37
C LEU A 167 3.49 -6.55 5.27
N LEU A 168 3.26 -6.60 6.58
CA LEU A 168 4.30 -6.79 7.58
C LEU A 168 4.32 -8.26 8.00
N LEU A 169 5.10 -9.06 7.26
CA LEU A 169 5.37 -10.46 7.56
C LEU A 169 6.74 -10.58 8.23
N ASP A 170 6.83 -11.30 9.35
CA ASP A 170 8.13 -11.68 9.88
C ASP A 170 8.78 -12.79 9.03
N ASN A 171 10.07 -13.04 9.23
CA ASN A 171 10.79 -14.05 8.46
C ASN A 171 10.18 -15.45 8.57
N ARG A 172 9.59 -15.77 9.72
CA ARG A 172 9.02 -17.10 9.95
C ARG A 172 7.72 -17.26 9.19
N ALA A 173 6.86 -16.25 9.20
CA ALA A 173 5.66 -16.18 8.37
C ALA A 173 6.01 -16.25 6.87
N MET A 174 7.10 -15.61 6.44
CA MET A 174 7.60 -15.70 5.07
C MET A 174 8.11 -17.10 4.71
N LEU A 175 8.92 -17.72 5.57
CA LEU A 175 9.38 -19.10 5.35
C LEU A 175 8.23 -20.10 5.37
N TYR A 176 7.25 -19.89 6.25
CA TYR A 176 6.01 -20.65 6.26
C TYR A 176 5.32 -20.50 4.91
N LEU A 177 5.05 -19.27 4.45
CA LEU A 177 4.43 -19.00 3.14
C LEU A 177 5.13 -19.78 2.02
N PHE A 178 6.45 -19.63 1.90
CA PHE A 178 7.24 -20.32 0.86
C PHE A 178 7.20 -21.85 0.96
N SER A 179 7.16 -22.41 2.16
CA SER A 179 7.04 -23.86 2.34
C SER A 179 5.69 -24.42 1.86
N ARG A 180 4.69 -23.54 1.69
CA ARG A 180 3.30 -23.90 1.37
C ARG A 180 2.92 -23.59 -0.07
N THR A 181 3.66 -22.72 -0.73
CA THR A 181 3.37 -22.18 -2.07
C THR A 181 4.52 -22.46 -3.05
N SER A 182 4.32 -23.35 -4.01
CA SER A 182 5.29 -23.58 -5.09
C SER A 182 5.09 -22.68 -6.31
N GLN A 183 3.96 -21.97 -6.40
CA GLN A 183 3.57 -21.14 -7.55
C GLN A 183 3.56 -19.64 -7.26
N LEU A 184 4.09 -19.23 -6.10
CA LEU A 184 4.06 -17.84 -5.67
C LEU A 184 4.96 -16.98 -6.56
N LYS A 185 4.38 -16.00 -7.25
CA LYS A 185 5.06 -15.08 -8.17
C LYS A 185 5.09 -13.66 -7.66
N VAL A 186 4.09 -13.28 -6.86
CA VAL A 186 3.91 -11.91 -6.38
C VAL A 186 3.74 -11.95 -4.87
N VAL A 187 4.65 -11.29 -4.16
CA VAL A 187 4.58 -11.13 -2.70
C VAL A 187 4.92 -9.70 -2.35
N ARG A 188 3.97 -8.99 -1.76
CA ARG A 188 4.18 -7.63 -1.24
C ARG A 188 4.45 -7.65 0.24
N ALA A 189 5.62 -8.16 0.59
CA ALA A 189 6.17 -8.17 1.94
C ALA A 189 7.71 -8.11 1.87
N PRO A 190 8.38 -7.58 2.91
CA PRO A 190 9.83 -7.42 2.92
C PRO A 190 10.57 -8.75 2.70
N MET A 191 11.47 -8.79 1.71
CA MET A 191 12.23 -9.96 1.28
C MET A 191 13.75 -9.81 1.43
N GLN A 192 14.23 -8.70 1.98
CA GLN A 192 15.66 -8.40 2.09
C GLN A 192 16.45 -9.49 2.81
N GLU A 193 15.97 -9.95 3.96
CA GLU A 193 16.68 -10.96 4.76
C GLU A 193 16.77 -12.29 4.04
N ILE A 194 15.77 -12.61 3.23
CA ILE A 194 15.72 -13.81 2.41
C ILE A 194 16.82 -13.74 1.33
N PHE A 195 16.93 -12.62 0.60
CA PHE A 195 17.98 -12.43 -0.43
C PHE A 195 19.38 -12.31 0.17
N GLU A 196 19.51 -11.75 1.37
CA GLU A 196 20.81 -11.65 2.07
C GLU A 196 21.26 -13.00 2.67
N ALA A 197 20.31 -13.85 3.05
CA ALA A 197 20.55 -15.21 3.51
C ALA A 197 20.77 -16.20 2.37
N LEU A 198 20.47 -15.85 1.10
CA LEU A 198 20.84 -16.67 -0.05
C LEU A 198 22.34 -16.98 -0.01
N ASN A 199 22.66 -18.28 0.08
CA ASN A 199 24.00 -18.88 0.23
C ASN A 199 24.59 -18.93 1.65
N LYS A 200 23.83 -18.58 2.70
CA LYS A 200 24.20 -18.85 4.11
C LYS A 200 23.38 -20.02 4.66
N PRO A 201 23.97 -20.96 5.42
CA PRO A 201 23.19 -21.98 6.11
C PRO A 201 22.29 -21.30 7.14
N LEU A 202 20.97 -21.52 7.04
CA LEU A 202 20.00 -21.01 8.00
C LEU A 202 20.38 -21.48 9.42
N PRO A 203 20.30 -20.62 10.46
CA PRO A 203 20.56 -21.03 11.83
C PRO A 203 19.69 -22.22 12.20
N LYS A 204 20.31 -23.30 12.70
CA LYS A 204 19.66 -24.59 13.04
C LYS A 204 18.50 -24.49 14.07
N GLY A 205 18.18 -23.31 14.59
CA GLY A 205 17.15 -23.07 15.60
C GLY A 205 15.91 -22.31 15.12
N ASP A 206 15.89 -21.76 13.90
CA ASP A 206 14.78 -20.94 13.38
C ASP A 206 13.95 -21.63 12.29
N LEU A 207 14.30 -22.87 11.98
CA LEU A 207 13.55 -23.72 11.07
C LEU A 207 12.60 -24.61 11.88
N PRO A 208 11.32 -24.78 11.46
CA PRO A 208 10.45 -25.80 12.02
C PRO A 208 11.18 -27.14 12.01
N LYS A 209 11.13 -27.90 13.12
CA LYS A 209 11.87 -29.17 13.35
C LYS A 209 11.70 -30.23 12.25
N HIS A 210 10.82 -29.99 11.29
CA HIS A 210 10.46 -30.86 10.17
C HIS A 210 11.06 -30.45 8.82
N SER A 211 11.83 -29.37 8.73
CA SER A 211 12.55 -28.96 7.50
C SER A 211 14.03 -29.39 7.49
N LYS A 212 14.30 -30.62 7.96
CA LYS A 212 15.64 -31.22 7.92
C LYS A 212 16.12 -31.52 6.48
N ASP A 213 15.20 -31.55 5.53
CA ASP A 213 15.55 -31.51 4.12
C ASP A 213 15.72 -30.04 3.72
N LYS A 214 16.90 -29.74 3.19
CA LYS A 214 17.32 -28.44 2.65
C LYS A 214 16.12 -27.67 2.12
N CYS A 215 15.60 -26.71 2.91
CA CYS A 215 14.66 -25.71 2.44
C CYS A 215 15.45 -24.82 1.46
N THR A 216 15.63 -25.33 0.25
CA THR A 216 16.02 -24.55 -0.90
C THR A 216 14.77 -23.79 -1.25
N VAL A 217 14.59 -22.63 -0.61
CA VAL A 217 13.62 -21.65 -1.07
C VAL A 217 13.97 -21.42 -2.53
N ALA A 218 13.15 -21.94 -3.44
CA ALA A 218 13.34 -21.76 -4.86
C ALA A 218 12.96 -20.32 -5.19
N ILE A 219 13.89 -19.40 -4.93
CA ILE A 219 13.74 -17.97 -5.22
C ILE A 219 14.07 -17.79 -6.69
N HIS A 220 13.08 -18.07 -7.54
CA HIS A 220 13.20 -17.88 -8.97
C HIS A 220 11.93 -17.23 -9.51
N GLY A 221 12.09 -16.07 -10.16
CA GLY A 221 11.04 -15.50 -11.00
C GLY A 221 9.94 -14.71 -10.29
N TYR A 222 10.24 -14.05 -9.17
CA TYR A 222 9.30 -13.09 -8.58
C TYR A 222 9.10 -11.87 -9.48
N GLU A 223 7.84 -11.44 -9.63
CA GLU A 223 7.46 -10.28 -10.46
C GLU A 223 7.41 -8.99 -9.64
N ASP A 224 7.09 -9.08 -8.34
CA ASP A 224 7.09 -7.97 -7.39
C ASP A 224 8.14 -8.24 -6.31
N LEU A 225 8.99 -7.24 -6.05
CA LEU A 225 10.02 -7.29 -5.01
C LEU A 225 9.86 -6.14 -4.04
N VAL A 226 9.89 -6.45 -2.74
CA VAL A 226 10.00 -5.47 -1.66
C VAL A 226 11.31 -5.76 -0.93
N LEU A 227 12.32 -4.94 -1.18
CA LEU A 227 13.68 -5.08 -0.66
C LEU A 227 13.94 -4.02 0.40
N GLY A 228 13.67 -4.37 1.65
CA GLY A 228 13.66 -3.43 2.76
C GLY A 228 12.23 -3.01 3.12
N CYS A 229 12.12 -2.14 4.11
CA CYS A 229 10.85 -1.68 4.65
C CYS A 229 11.03 -0.31 5.28
N THR A 230 10.07 0.59 5.04
CA THR A 230 9.97 1.86 5.76
C THR A 230 8.59 1.97 6.38
N VAL A 231 8.53 2.00 7.70
CA VAL A 231 7.30 2.26 8.45
C VAL A 231 7.21 3.76 8.68
N THR A 232 6.19 4.43 8.15
CA THR A 232 6.03 5.89 8.30
C THR A 232 5.07 6.24 9.44
N ARG A 233 5.41 7.30 10.18
CA ARG A 233 4.55 7.92 11.19
C ARG A 233 3.47 8.75 10.51
N HIS A 234 2.43 9.13 11.24
CA HIS A 234 1.36 10.00 10.72
C HIS A 234 1.85 11.38 10.21
N ASN A 235 2.97 11.88 10.74
CA ASN A 235 3.60 13.12 10.25
C ASN A 235 4.51 12.91 9.03
N GLY A 236 4.56 11.70 8.46
CA GLY A 236 5.38 11.36 7.30
C GLY A 236 6.85 11.07 7.62
N ASN A 237 7.28 11.12 8.89
CA ASN A 237 8.64 10.73 9.26
C ASN A 237 8.75 9.20 9.36
N PRO A 238 9.89 8.58 9.03
CA PRO A 238 10.03 7.14 9.16
C PRO A 238 10.31 6.78 10.62
N LEU A 239 9.82 5.61 11.02
CA LEU A 239 9.91 5.06 12.36
C LEU A 239 10.86 3.87 12.40
N SER A 240 10.73 2.96 11.43
CA SER A 240 11.54 1.75 11.34
C SER A 240 11.98 1.58 9.91
N VAL A 241 13.26 1.30 9.74
CA VAL A 241 13.89 1.15 8.43
C VAL A 241 14.65 -0.16 8.42
N THR A 242 14.29 -1.04 7.49
CA THR A 242 15.08 -2.21 7.15
C THR A 242 15.63 -2.01 5.75
N GLU A 243 16.92 -2.20 5.58
CA GLU A 243 17.65 -1.84 4.37
C GLU A 243 18.11 -3.09 3.62
N ILE A 244 18.29 -2.96 2.31
CA ILE A 244 18.97 -3.96 1.49
C ILE A 244 20.41 -3.51 1.18
N SER A 245 21.35 -4.44 1.26
CA SER A 245 22.73 -4.22 0.81
C SER A 245 22.85 -4.23 -0.73
N PRO A 246 23.87 -3.56 -1.33
CA PRO A 246 24.10 -3.61 -2.78
C PRO A 246 24.23 -5.04 -3.33
N ALA A 247 24.95 -5.90 -2.61
CA ALA A 247 25.07 -7.32 -2.95
C ALA A 247 23.71 -8.06 -2.91
N GLY A 248 22.82 -7.67 -1.99
CA GLY A 248 21.45 -8.18 -1.92
C GLY A 248 20.62 -7.77 -3.15
N VAL A 249 20.75 -6.53 -3.60
CA VAL A 249 20.09 -6.04 -4.84
C VAL A 249 20.58 -6.81 -6.06
N ALA A 250 21.90 -7.00 -6.18
CA ALA A 250 22.50 -7.76 -7.29
C ALA A 250 22.04 -9.23 -7.30
N LYS A 251 21.90 -9.87 -6.14
CA LYS A 251 21.29 -11.21 -6.04
C LYS A 251 19.82 -11.18 -6.47
N ALA A 252 19.05 -10.20 -5.99
CA ALA A 252 17.64 -10.08 -6.32
C ALA A 252 17.42 -9.91 -7.83
N SER A 253 18.20 -9.06 -8.50
CA SER A 253 18.11 -8.89 -9.95
C SER A 253 18.51 -10.15 -10.72
N HIS A 254 19.50 -10.91 -10.24
CA HIS A 254 19.89 -12.17 -10.85
C HIS A 254 18.80 -13.25 -10.75
N HIS A 255 18.16 -13.38 -9.59
CA HIS A 255 17.16 -14.42 -9.29
C HIS A 255 15.74 -14.08 -9.78
N SER A 256 15.43 -12.80 -9.91
CA SER A 256 14.10 -12.29 -10.24
C SER A 256 14.15 -11.45 -11.51
N ARG A 257 14.67 -12.04 -12.59
CA ARG A 257 14.82 -11.37 -13.90
C ARG A 257 13.48 -10.88 -14.48
N ALA A 258 12.37 -11.51 -14.10
CA ALA A 258 11.02 -11.13 -14.52
C ALA A 258 10.40 -10.01 -13.68
N ALA A 259 11.14 -9.44 -12.71
CA ALA A 259 10.63 -8.38 -11.86
C ALA A 259 10.17 -7.17 -12.69
N ARG A 260 8.94 -6.74 -12.41
CA ARG A 260 8.28 -5.57 -13.00
C ARG A 260 8.06 -4.47 -11.98
N TYR A 261 7.99 -4.84 -10.71
CA TYR A 261 7.80 -3.95 -9.58
C TYR A 261 8.92 -4.12 -8.57
N LEU A 262 9.52 -3.00 -8.18
CA LEU A 262 10.51 -2.95 -7.11
C LEU A 262 10.14 -1.84 -6.13
N GLN A 263 9.98 -2.21 -4.86
CA GLN A 263 10.07 -1.30 -3.73
C GLN A 263 11.38 -1.57 -3.01
N MET A 264 12.18 -0.54 -2.76
CA MET A 264 13.53 -0.68 -2.22
C MET A 264 13.85 0.41 -1.21
N THR A 265 14.37 -0.01 -0.06
CA THR A 265 14.93 0.89 0.94
C THR A 265 16.42 0.60 1.13
N ALA A 266 17.28 1.61 0.96
CA ALA A 266 18.73 1.46 1.08
C ALA A 266 19.42 2.75 1.56
N SER A 267 20.60 2.61 2.16
CA SER A 267 21.45 3.73 2.60
C SER A 267 22.66 4.00 1.70
N SER A 268 22.94 3.10 0.77
CA SER A 268 24.10 3.18 -0.12
C SER A 268 23.68 3.54 -1.54
N GLU A 269 24.35 4.52 -2.14
CA GLU A 269 24.17 4.88 -3.56
C GLU A 269 24.41 3.68 -4.49
N GLU A 270 25.39 2.84 -4.17
CA GLU A 270 25.70 1.62 -4.93
C GLU A 270 24.50 0.65 -5.01
N ALA A 271 23.67 0.60 -3.96
CA ALA A 271 22.45 -0.21 -3.97
C ALA A 271 21.44 0.33 -4.98
N PHE A 272 21.30 1.66 -5.08
CA PHE A 272 20.44 2.29 -6.08
C PHE A 272 20.98 2.12 -7.50
N TRP A 273 22.30 2.16 -7.70
CA TRP A 273 22.89 1.90 -9.03
C TRP A 273 22.68 0.46 -9.47
N SER A 274 22.72 -0.48 -8.52
CA SER A 274 22.49 -1.91 -8.76
C SER A 274 21.08 -2.21 -9.27
N VAL A 275 20.12 -1.27 -9.15
CA VAL A 275 18.79 -1.38 -9.76
C VAL A 275 18.87 -1.43 -11.30
N GLY A 276 19.91 -0.85 -11.90
CA GLY A 276 20.16 -0.98 -13.35
C GLY A 276 20.39 -2.44 -13.81
N GLY A 277 20.60 -3.38 -12.88
CA GLY A 277 20.71 -4.81 -13.19
C GLY A 277 19.38 -5.50 -13.51
N PHE A 278 18.25 -4.87 -13.25
CA PHE A 278 16.95 -5.38 -13.69
C PHE A 278 16.68 -5.02 -15.16
N CYS A 279 15.83 -5.78 -15.86
CA CYS A 279 15.57 -5.56 -17.29
C CYS A 279 14.16 -5.06 -17.60
N TRP A 280 13.18 -5.40 -16.77
CA TRP A 280 11.75 -5.22 -17.08
C TRP A 280 10.99 -4.41 -16.03
N LEU A 281 11.71 -3.66 -15.18
CA LEU A 281 11.07 -2.80 -14.20
C LEU A 281 10.25 -1.73 -14.91
N THR A 282 8.97 -1.68 -14.55
CA THR A 282 8.02 -0.65 -14.96
C THR A 282 7.62 0.22 -13.77
N HIS A 283 7.82 -0.28 -12.55
CA HIS A 283 7.53 0.42 -11.30
C HIS A 283 8.76 0.36 -10.38
N ALA A 284 9.21 1.52 -9.93
CA ALA A 284 10.27 1.66 -8.95
C ALA A 284 9.83 2.61 -7.83
N ASP A 285 9.82 2.12 -6.59
CA ASP A 285 9.66 2.90 -5.39
C ASP A 285 10.95 2.82 -4.57
N LEU A 286 11.68 3.93 -4.56
CA LEU A 286 13.03 4.01 -3.99
C LEU A 286 13.01 4.92 -2.78
N THR A 287 13.49 4.40 -1.65
CA THR A 287 13.61 5.13 -0.40
C THR A 287 15.06 5.14 0.06
N SER A 288 15.69 6.32 0.05
CA SER A 288 16.95 6.51 0.77
C SER A 288 16.67 6.55 2.27
N THR A 289 17.55 6.02 3.10
CA THR A 289 17.36 6.11 4.55
C THR A 289 17.71 7.51 5.06
N ILE A 290 17.26 7.85 6.28
CA ILE A 290 17.59 9.13 6.93
C ILE A 290 18.97 9.08 7.64
N ALA A 291 19.88 8.20 7.19
CA ALA A 291 21.27 8.42 7.53
C ALA A 291 21.70 9.74 6.87
N LYS A 292 22.25 10.68 7.65
CA LYS A 292 22.84 11.91 7.08
C LYS A 292 24.29 11.61 6.67
N PRO A 293 24.71 11.96 5.44
CA PRO A 293 23.93 12.57 4.36
C PRO A 293 23.01 11.56 3.63
N HIS A 294 21.83 12.03 3.19
CA HIS A 294 20.97 11.24 2.30
C HIS A 294 21.68 10.95 0.98
N CYS A 295 21.32 9.84 0.32
CA CYS A 295 21.84 9.50 -1.01
C CYS A 295 21.49 10.61 -2.02
N SER A 296 22.46 10.99 -2.85
CA SER A 296 22.20 11.89 -3.96
C SER A 296 21.49 11.13 -5.09
N PHE A 297 20.49 11.75 -5.68
CA PHE A 297 19.83 11.22 -6.87
C PHE A 297 20.74 11.35 -8.08
N GLU A 298 21.31 12.53 -8.29
CA GLU A 298 22.25 12.77 -9.38
C GLU A 298 23.71 12.47 -8.99
N PRO A 299 24.58 12.12 -9.96
CA PRO A 299 24.26 11.87 -11.37
C PRO A 299 23.81 10.43 -11.66
N ASN A 300 24.08 9.51 -10.74
CA ASN A 300 24.16 8.08 -11.06
C ASN A 300 22.81 7.34 -11.03
N VAL A 301 21.83 7.76 -10.22
CA VAL A 301 20.52 7.08 -10.15
C VAL A 301 19.74 7.24 -11.46
N PRO A 302 19.62 8.44 -12.05
CA PRO A 302 19.06 8.60 -13.40
C PRO A 302 19.75 7.73 -14.44
N GLU A 303 21.08 7.70 -14.46
CA GLU A 303 21.84 6.93 -15.44
C GLU A 303 21.54 5.42 -15.31
N ALA A 304 21.57 4.88 -14.10
CA ALA A 304 21.27 3.48 -13.84
C ALA A 304 19.84 3.09 -14.23
N LEU A 305 18.87 3.97 -13.98
CA LEU A 305 17.45 3.72 -14.24
C LEU A 305 17.02 4.08 -15.68
N SER A 306 17.81 4.84 -16.43
CA SER A 306 17.46 5.36 -17.76
C SER A 306 17.15 4.27 -18.79
N LYS A 307 17.70 3.06 -18.61
CA LYS A 307 17.50 1.90 -19.49
C LYS A 307 16.21 1.14 -19.20
N LEU A 308 15.54 1.44 -18.08
CA LEU A 308 14.35 0.75 -17.65
C LEU A 308 13.10 1.41 -18.25
N PRO A 309 12.10 0.63 -18.71
CA PRO A 309 10.85 1.15 -19.23
C PRO A 309 9.90 1.60 -18.09
N LEU A 310 10.39 2.48 -17.22
CA LEU A 310 9.64 2.95 -16.06
C LEU A 310 8.40 3.73 -16.49
N LYS A 311 7.26 3.31 -15.94
CA LYS A 311 5.97 3.99 -16.00
C LYS A 311 5.60 4.61 -14.67
N HIS A 312 6.16 4.12 -13.57
CA HIS A 312 5.87 4.59 -12.23
C HIS A 312 7.17 4.76 -11.45
N LEU A 313 7.39 5.97 -10.95
CA LEU A 313 8.57 6.31 -10.15
C LEU A 313 8.13 6.97 -8.85
N SER A 314 8.60 6.43 -7.74
CA SER A 314 8.47 7.02 -6.41
C SER A 314 9.87 7.20 -5.81
N LEU A 315 10.15 8.40 -5.32
CA LEU A 315 11.41 8.78 -4.69
C LEU A 315 11.12 9.33 -3.29
N THR A 316 11.81 8.79 -2.29
CA THR A 316 11.68 9.21 -0.90
C THR A 316 13.04 9.47 -0.25
N TYR A 317 13.20 10.63 0.40
CA TYR A 317 14.42 11.08 1.10
C TYR A 317 15.70 11.19 0.23
N PHE A 318 15.58 11.50 -1.06
CA PHE A 318 16.76 11.75 -1.91
C PHE A 318 17.20 13.21 -1.87
N ASN A 319 18.51 13.44 -2.03
CA ASN A 319 19.06 14.77 -2.31
C ASN A 319 19.20 15.01 -3.82
N ASP A 320 19.36 16.28 -4.21
CA ASP A 320 19.68 16.72 -5.57
C ASP A 320 18.73 16.16 -6.65
N VAL A 321 17.43 16.08 -6.34
CA VAL A 321 16.43 15.56 -7.29
C VAL A 321 16.15 16.62 -8.35
N GLY A 322 16.60 16.39 -9.59
CA GLY A 322 16.20 17.12 -10.79
C GLY A 322 14.92 16.53 -11.41
N VAL A 323 13.80 17.24 -11.27
CA VAL A 323 12.50 16.90 -11.88
C VAL A 323 12.57 17.00 -13.41
N SER A 324 13.32 17.96 -13.95
CA SER A 324 13.59 18.11 -15.37
C SER A 324 14.29 16.88 -15.96
N ALA A 325 15.27 16.34 -15.22
CA ALA A 325 16.00 15.12 -15.58
C ALA A 325 15.07 13.89 -15.57
N ILE A 326 14.17 13.79 -14.58
CA ILE A 326 13.14 12.74 -14.54
C ILE A 326 12.25 12.79 -15.78
N GLY A 327 11.70 13.97 -16.11
CA GLY A 327 10.83 14.14 -17.27
C GLY A 327 11.54 13.84 -18.60
N THR A 328 12.84 14.14 -18.70
CA THR A 328 13.64 13.85 -19.88
C THR A 328 13.95 12.35 -20.03
N ALA A 329 14.32 11.68 -18.93
CA ALA A 329 14.68 10.27 -18.93
C ALA A 329 13.47 9.33 -19.13
N TRP A 330 12.31 9.69 -18.57
CA TRP A 330 11.11 8.86 -18.61
C TRP A 330 9.89 9.65 -19.12
N ARG A 331 9.90 10.01 -20.40
CA ARG A 331 8.77 10.72 -21.04
C ARG A 331 7.44 9.96 -20.98
N ASP A 332 7.50 8.64 -20.82
CA ASP A 332 6.35 7.75 -20.77
C ASP A 332 5.81 7.50 -19.35
N LEU A 333 6.32 8.23 -18.36
CA LEU A 333 5.89 8.09 -16.97
C LEU A 333 4.40 8.40 -16.81
N GLU A 334 3.66 7.46 -16.24
CA GLU A 334 2.23 7.57 -15.92
C GLU A 334 2.01 8.01 -14.47
N SER A 335 2.98 7.78 -13.57
CA SER A 335 2.92 8.17 -12.16
C SER A 335 4.27 8.63 -11.61
N LEU A 336 4.24 9.74 -10.87
CA LEU A 336 5.40 10.30 -10.18
C LEU A 336 5.05 10.61 -8.72
N ALA A 337 5.88 10.14 -7.79
CA ALA A 337 5.80 10.50 -6.38
C ALA A 337 7.17 11.01 -5.90
N ILE A 338 7.19 12.20 -5.30
CA ILE A 338 8.40 12.79 -4.72
C ILE A 338 8.09 13.20 -3.28
N THR A 339 8.65 12.48 -2.31
CA THR A 339 8.32 12.64 -0.90
C THR A 339 9.56 12.92 -0.08
N ALA A 340 9.55 14.01 0.71
CA ALA A 340 10.67 14.37 1.57
C ALA A 340 12.07 14.41 0.90
N CYS A 341 12.13 14.64 -0.43
CA CYS A 341 13.37 14.86 -1.16
C CYS A 341 13.81 16.34 -1.14
N ALA A 342 15.10 16.59 -1.31
CA ALA A 342 15.62 17.92 -1.65
C ALA A 342 15.61 18.08 -3.18
N VAL A 343 14.64 18.85 -3.67
CA VAL A 343 14.44 19.09 -5.10
C VAL A 343 15.24 20.32 -5.53
N ARG A 344 15.93 20.22 -6.67
CA ARG A 344 16.72 21.33 -7.23
C ARG A 344 15.80 22.45 -7.70
N ASP A 345 16.30 23.68 -7.62
CA ASP A 345 15.61 24.82 -8.24
C ASP A 345 15.99 24.89 -9.71
N GLU A 346 15.01 24.70 -10.58
CA GLU A 346 15.21 24.56 -12.02
C GLU A 346 13.91 24.91 -12.77
N GLU A 347 14.02 25.05 -14.08
CA GLU A 347 12.86 25.20 -14.97
C GLU A 347 12.45 23.82 -15.50
N ILE A 348 11.14 23.59 -15.60
CA ILE A 348 10.58 22.35 -16.15
C ILE A 348 9.93 22.69 -17.50
N ALA A 349 10.32 21.98 -18.55
CA ALA A 349 9.68 22.11 -19.86
C ALA A 349 8.20 21.71 -19.79
N SER A 350 7.32 22.46 -20.46
CA SER A 350 5.87 22.24 -20.41
C SER A 350 5.40 20.88 -20.94
N ASP A 351 6.25 20.16 -21.67
CA ASP A 351 6.01 18.84 -22.24
C ASP A 351 6.86 17.73 -21.58
N ALA A 352 7.40 18.00 -20.38
CA ALA A 352 8.23 17.05 -19.64
C ALA A 352 7.47 15.78 -19.22
N PHE A 353 6.16 15.89 -18.94
CA PHE A 353 5.34 14.79 -18.41
C PHE A 353 4.04 14.56 -19.21
N PRO A 354 4.12 14.22 -20.50
CA PRO A 354 2.96 14.20 -21.40
C PRO A 354 1.97 13.06 -21.08
N LYS A 355 2.42 11.96 -20.47
CA LYS A 355 1.60 10.79 -20.12
C LYS A 355 1.24 10.71 -18.63
N LEU A 356 1.66 11.68 -17.82
CA LEU A 356 1.51 11.61 -16.37
C LEU A 356 0.04 11.80 -15.98
N LYS A 357 -0.50 10.77 -15.31
CA LYS A 357 -1.90 10.73 -14.82
C LYS A 357 -2.00 10.91 -13.31
N SER A 358 -0.94 10.57 -12.58
CA SER A 358 -0.94 10.62 -11.11
C SER A 358 0.34 11.29 -10.60
N LEU A 359 0.17 12.31 -9.77
CA LEU A 359 1.27 13.08 -9.19
C LEU A 359 1.09 13.17 -7.68
N LEU A 360 2.12 12.75 -6.94
CA LEU A 360 2.22 12.95 -5.49
C LEU A 360 3.42 13.85 -5.19
N VAL A 361 3.17 14.94 -4.48
CA VAL A 361 4.22 15.86 -4.01
C VAL A 361 4.15 15.95 -2.48
N GLY A 362 5.21 15.48 -1.84
CA GLY A 362 5.37 15.44 -0.38
C GLY A 362 6.68 16.08 0.10
N CYS A 363 7.32 16.88 -0.74
CA CYS A 363 8.54 17.65 -0.42
C CYS A 363 8.30 19.15 -0.56
N ASP A 364 9.12 19.96 0.10
CA ASP A 364 9.02 21.42 -0.04
C ASP A 364 9.58 21.83 -1.41
N MET A 365 8.79 22.58 -2.18
CA MET A 365 9.21 23.16 -3.47
C MET A 365 9.05 24.68 -3.44
N LYS A 366 9.83 25.37 -4.28
CA LYS A 366 9.58 26.79 -4.58
C LYS A 366 8.29 26.93 -5.39
N ARG A 367 7.63 28.09 -5.26
CA ARG A 367 6.32 28.32 -5.88
C ARG A 367 6.35 28.24 -7.40
N ALA A 368 7.39 28.79 -8.04
CA ALA A 368 7.57 28.73 -9.50
C ALA A 368 7.66 27.28 -9.98
N LEU A 369 8.66 26.54 -9.49
CA LEU A 369 8.86 25.11 -9.77
C LEU A 369 7.58 24.27 -9.56
N PHE A 370 6.85 24.48 -8.46
CA PHE A 370 5.60 23.76 -8.19
C PHE A 370 4.55 23.98 -9.30
N PHE A 371 4.33 25.22 -9.73
CA PHE A 371 3.36 25.50 -10.79
C PHE A 371 3.86 25.08 -12.18
N ASP A 372 5.16 25.14 -12.45
CA ASP A 372 5.74 24.63 -13.69
C ASP A 372 5.59 23.11 -13.80
N LEU A 373 5.80 22.39 -12.70
CA LEU A 373 5.51 20.95 -12.62
C LEU A 373 4.04 20.66 -12.93
N LEU A 374 3.10 21.38 -12.30
CA LEU A 374 1.67 21.19 -12.54
C LEU A 374 1.26 21.48 -13.99
N ARG A 375 1.83 22.52 -14.62
CA ARG A 375 1.59 22.85 -16.04
C ARG A 375 2.13 21.78 -16.98
N SER A 376 3.21 21.11 -16.56
CA SER A 376 3.85 20.05 -17.35
C SER A 376 3.06 18.75 -17.39
N CYS A 377 1.93 18.67 -16.66
CA CYS A 377 1.11 17.47 -16.50
C CYS A 377 -0.34 17.70 -16.99
N PRO A 378 -0.57 17.93 -18.30
CA PRO A 378 -1.91 18.27 -18.82
C PRO A 378 -2.92 17.11 -18.71
N GLY A 379 -2.44 15.87 -18.60
CA GLY A 379 -3.26 14.66 -18.50
C GLY A 379 -3.60 14.21 -17.07
N LEU A 380 -3.36 15.05 -16.07
CA LEU A 380 -3.44 14.67 -14.66
C LEU A 380 -4.87 14.31 -14.23
N VAL A 381 -5.02 13.13 -13.62
CA VAL A 381 -6.29 12.57 -13.11
C VAL A 381 -6.31 12.52 -11.58
N ASP A 382 -5.15 12.31 -10.96
CA ASP A 382 -4.99 12.21 -9.51
C ASP A 382 -3.82 13.07 -9.01
N LEU A 383 -4.12 14.00 -8.09
CA LEU A 383 -3.14 14.89 -7.48
C LEU A 383 -3.16 14.72 -5.96
N ARG A 384 -2.00 14.41 -5.38
CA ARG A 384 -1.81 14.25 -3.94
C ARG A 384 -0.76 15.24 -3.41
N LEU A 385 -1.19 16.10 -2.49
CA LEU A 385 -0.34 17.10 -1.84
C LEU A 385 -0.22 16.75 -0.36
N GLU A 386 0.94 16.19 0.03
CA GLU A 386 1.15 15.59 1.37
C GLU A 386 1.69 16.61 2.40
N ARG A 387 1.83 17.89 2.03
CA ARG A 387 2.28 18.98 2.93
C ARG A 387 1.37 20.20 2.88
N ASP A 388 1.17 20.82 4.04
CA ASP A 388 0.32 22.01 4.17
C ASP A 388 0.72 23.16 3.24
N LYS A 389 2.02 23.38 3.06
CA LYS A 389 2.52 24.47 2.20
C LYS A 389 2.13 24.24 0.75
N LEU A 390 2.17 22.99 0.27
CA LEU A 390 1.78 22.61 -1.08
C LEU A 390 0.27 22.76 -1.25
N SER A 391 -0.51 22.23 -0.30
CA SER A 391 -1.97 22.38 -0.26
C SER A 391 -2.37 23.86 -0.30
N LEU A 392 -1.72 24.71 0.51
CA LEU A 392 -1.94 26.15 0.52
C LEU A 392 -1.57 26.82 -0.81
N MET A 393 -0.42 26.47 -1.39
CA MET A 393 0.02 27.00 -2.67
C MET A 393 -0.97 26.66 -3.79
N PHE A 394 -1.46 25.42 -3.83
CA PHE A 394 -2.47 24.98 -4.79
C PHE A 394 -3.79 25.73 -4.65
N LEU A 395 -4.30 25.86 -3.41
CA LEU A 395 -5.58 26.54 -3.14
C LEU A 395 -5.53 28.04 -3.46
N THR A 396 -4.44 28.72 -3.08
CA THR A 396 -4.26 30.17 -3.32
C THR A 396 -3.85 30.51 -4.76
N GLY A 397 -3.48 29.53 -5.59
CA GLY A 397 -3.11 29.74 -6.99
C GLY A 397 -1.81 30.54 -7.18
N PRO A 398 -1.34 30.81 -8.41
CA PRO A 398 -0.21 31.70 -8.64
C PRO A 398 -0.54 33.16 -8.29
N ARG A 399 0.47 34.04 -8.23
CA ARG A 399 0.25 35.47 -7.94
C ARG A 399 -0.51 36.18 -9.05
N SER A 400 -0.30 35.76 -10.30
CA SER A 400 -1.01 36.29 -11.47
C SER A 400 -2.24 35.42 -11.75
N PRO A 401 -3.47 35.96 -11.79
CA PRO A 401 -4.69 35.17 -12.00
C PRO A 401 -4.70 34.32 -13.28
N GLY A 402 -4.10 34.83 -14.37
CA GLY A 402 -4.03 34.14 -15.67
C GLY A 402 -3.04 32.97 -15.74
N GLU A 403 -2.25 32.76 -14.68
CA GLU A 403 -1.21 31.73 -14.64
C GLU A 403 -1.69 30.42 -14.00
N ARG A 404 -2.92 30.38 -13.45
CA ARG A 404 -3.45 29.22 -12.71
C ARG A 404 -3.69 28.06 -13.68
N PRO A 405 -3.07 26.88 -13.46
CA PRO A 405 -3.33 25.72 -14.31
C PRO A 405 -4.79 25.27 -14.18
N ARG A 406 -5.40 24.92 -15.31
CA ARG A 406 -6.72 24.29 -15.37
C ARG A 406 -6.55 22.79 -15.53
N PHE A 407 -7.29 22.01 -14.74
CA PHE A 407 -7.19 20.56 -14.74
C PHE A 407 -8.51 19.94 -15.20
N ASP A 408 -8.69 19.86 -16.51
CA ASP A 408 -9.94 19.38 -17.11
C ASP A 408 -10.21 17.89 -16.87
N ARG A 409 -9.19 17.13 -16.45
CA ARG A 409 -9.27 15.67 -16.23
C ARG A 409 -9.04 15.25 -14.77
N LEU A 410 -8.81 16.20 -13.85
CA LEU A 410 -8.51 15.85 -12.47
C LEU A 410 -9.79 15.39 -11.77
N GLU A 411 -9.85 14.10 -11.45
CA GLU A 411 -10.99 13.46 -10.81
C GLU A 411 -10.79 13.30 -9.30
N ARG A 412 -9.53 13.19 -8.84
CA ARG A 412 -9.15 12.93 -7.46
C ARG A 412 -8.14 13.96 -6.96
N LEU A 413 -8.45 14.57 -5.83
CA LEU A 413 -7.57 15.54 -5.17
C LEU A 413 -7.37 15.16 -3.70
N THR A 414 -6.12 14.96 -3.27
CA THR A 414 -5.76 14.79 -1.85
C THR A 414 -5.03 16.01 -1.35
N LEU A 415 -5.58 16.66 -0.33
CA LEU A 415 -5.04 17.83 0.35
C LEU A 415 -4.76 17.47 1.81
N ARG A 416 -3.53 17.02 2.08
CA ARG A 416 -3.09 16.79 3.45
C ARG A 416 -2.82 18.13 4.12
N THR A 417 -3.45 18.29 5.27
CA THR A 417 -3.28 19.43 6.15
C THR A 417 -2.99 18.88 7.54
N SER A 418 -1.89 19.28 8.15
CA SER A 418 -1.41 18.71 9.40
C SER A 418 -2.47 18.82 10.50
N TYR A 419 -2.74 17.70 11.16
CA TYR A 419 -3.50 17.63 12.39
C TYR A 419 -2.64 18.22 13.52
N GLY A 420 -2.93 19.45 13.93
CA GLY A 420 -2.25 20.11 15.04
C GLY A 420 -3.00 21.36 15.46
N ARG A 421 -3.07 21.60 16.79
CA ARG A 421 -3.76 22.74 17.41
C ARG A 421 -3.30 24.12 16.88
N ASP A 422 -2.16 24.18 16.19
CA ASP A 422 -1.53 25.41 15.69
C ASP A 422 -1.53 25.55 14.16
N CYS A 423 -2.20 24.65 13.42
CA CYS A 423 -2.23 24.67 11.95
C CYS A 423 -3.65 24.57 11.39
N SER A 424 -4.59 25.26 12.02
CA SER A 424 -5.89 25.45 11.39
C SER A 424 -5.68 26.23 10.08
N LEU A 425 -6.42 25.92 9.02
CA LEU A 425 -6.49 26.81 7.85
C LEU A 425 -7.06 28.20 8.22
N VAL A 426 -7.46 28.46 9.48
CA VAL A 426 -7.71 29.81 10.01
C VAL A 426 -6.40 30.61 10.08
N ASP A 427 -5.29 29.99 10.46
CA ASP A 427 -3.98 30.64 10.57
C ASP A 427 -3.30 30.82 9.20
N LYS A 428 -3.75 30.05 8.20
CA LYS A 428 -3.27 30.07 6.83
C LYS A 428 -4.33 30.63 5.90
N ARG A 429 -4.51 31.95 5.87
CA ARG A 429 -4.92 32.87 4.76
C ARG A 429 -5.77 32.34 3.55
N VAL A 430 -6.50 31.23 3.66
CA VAL A 430 -7.33 30.67 2.59
C VAL A 430 -8.73 31.23 2.78
N LEU A 431 -9.14 32.06 1.84
CA LEU A 431 -10.48 32.65 1.79
C LEU A 431 -11.44 31.71 1.06
N PRO A 432 -12.76 31.80 1.32
CA PRO A 432 -13.76 31.07 0.54
C PRO A 432 -13.61 31.29 -0.98
N SER A 433 -13.26 32.51 -1.40
CA SER A 433 -12.99 32.84 -2.81
C SER A 433 -11.81 32.05 -3.40
N ASP A 434 -10.81 31.69 -2.60
CA ASP A 434 -9.69 30.86 -3.06
C ASP A 434 -10.15 29.43 -3.33
N LEU A 435 -11.04 28.90 -2.48
CA LEU A 435 -11.66 27.58 -2.64
C LEU A 435 -12.59 27.56 -3.85
N ASP A 436 -13.42 28.59 -4.03
CA ASP A 436 -14.30 28.71 -5.20
C ASP A 436 -13.49 28.77 -6.49
N SER A 437 -12.42 29.57 -6.50
CA SER A 437 -11.49 29.63 -7.62
C SER A 437 -10.79 28.30 -7.85
N ALA A 438 -10.40 27.57 -6.80
CA ALA A 438 -9.79 26.25 -6.93
C ALA A 438 -10.76 25.24 -7.56
N LEU A 439 -12.00 25.18 -7.07
CA LEU A 439 -13.03 24.28 -7.59
C LEU A 439 -13.39 24.60 -9.05
N TYR A 440 -13.41 25.88 -9.42
CA TYR A 440 -13.63 26.30 -10.80
C TYR A 440 -12.60 25.72 -11.78
N MET A 441 -11.35 25.50 -11.33
CA MET A 441 -10.29 24.91 -12.16
C MET A 441 -10.38 23.39 -12.31
N LEU A 442 -11.32 22.74 -11.61
CA LEU A 442 -11.42 21.29 -11.44
C LEU A 442 -12.81 20.76 -11.89
N PRO A 443 -13.20 20.94 -13.17
CA PRO A 443 -14.55 20.59 -13.64
C PRO A 443 -14.86 19.09 -13.58
N ALA A 444 -13.84 18.24 -13.67
CA ALA A 444 -13.98 16.78 -13.61
C ALA A 444 -13.91 16.22 -12.18
N LEU A 445 -13.74 17.06 -11.15
CA LEU A 445 -13.52 16.59 -9.79
C LEU A 445 -14.70 15.76 -9.30
N ARG A 446 -14.39 14.58 -8.77
CA ARG A 446 -15.35 13.63 -8.18
C ARG A 446 -15.05 13.33 -6.73
N ARG A 447 -13.79 13.40 -6.31
CA ARG A 447 -13.37 13.03 -4.97
C ARG A 447 -12.33 13.99 -4.40
N VAL A 448 -12.55 14.42 -3.17
CA VAL A 448 -11.61 15.23 -2.40
C VAL A 448 -11.29 14.51 -1.09
N ARG A 449 -10.01 14.22 -0.87
CA ARG A 449 -9.49 13.76 0.42
C ARG A 449 -8.87 14.90 1.16
N THR A 450 -9.30 15.14 2.38
CA THR A 450 -8.69 16.16 3.21
C THR A 450 -8.95 15.92 4.68
N ASP A 451 -7.93 16.24 5.47
CA ASP A 451 -7.97 16.25 6.93
C ASP A 451 -8.54 17.57 7.48
N SER A 452 -8.86 18.54 6.60
CA SER A 452 -9.39 19.84 7.00
C SER A 452 -10.91 19.88 7.05
N TYR A 453 -11.48 20.00 8.25
CA TYR A 453 -12.92 20.23 8.44
C TYR A 453 -13.45 21.42 7.63
N LYS A 454 -12.67 22.49 7.47
CA LYS A 454 -13.08 23.70 6.74
C LYS A 454 -13.26 23.42 5.24
N ILE A 455 -12.29 22.75 4.62
CA ILE A 455 -12.37 22.39 3.20
C ILE A 455 -13.55 21.44 3.00
N ARG A 456 -13.70 20.43 3.88
CA ARG A 456 -14.85 19.51 3.84
C ARG A 456 -16.17 20.25 3.89
N PHE A 457 -16.33 21.16 4.85
CA PHE A 457 -17.56 21.94 5.00
C PHE A 457 -17.86 22.78 3.76
N HIS A 458 -16.86 23.49 3.22
CA HIS A 458 -17.02 24.31 2.01
C HIS A 458 -17.40 23.48 0.79
N VAL A 459 -16.68 22.38 0.53
CA VAL A 459 -16.96 21.49 -0.62
C VAL A 459 -18.33 20.84 -0.49
N ASN A 460 -18.70 20.39 0.71
CA ASN A 460 -20.02 19.79 0.95
C ASN A 460 -21.18 20.77 0.64
N PHE A 461 -20.97 22.07 0.85
CA PHE A 461 -21.97 23.10 0.56
C PHE A 461 -21.98 23.55 -0.90
N THR A 462 -20.80 23.73 -1.50
CA THR A 462 -20.65 24.35 -2.83
C THR A 462 -20.61 23.35 -3.98
N ALA A 463 -20.26 22.09 -3.71
CA ALA A 463 -20.14 21.02 -4.70
C ALA A 463 -20.55 19.65 -4.10
N PRO A 464 -21.83 19.46 -3.72
CA PRO A 464 -22.31 18.27 -3.01
C PRO A 464 -22.17 16.96 -3.82
N GLN A 465 -21.96 17.05 -5.14
CA GLN A 465 -21.68 15.91 -6.00
C GLN A 465 -20.27 15.34 -5.81
N ILE A 466 -19.39 16.02 -5.08
CA ILE A 466 -18.01 15.59 -4.82
C ILE A 466 -17.97 14.77 -3.53
N SER A 467 -17.47 13.54 -3.61
CA SER A 467 -17.25 12.66 -2.45
C SER A 467 -16.11 13.17 -1.58
N LEU A 468 -16.28 13.09 -0.25
CA LEU A 468 -15.34 13.63 0.73
C LEU A 468 -14.80 12.55 1.67
N ASP A 469 -13.50 12.26 1.59
CA ASP A 469 -12.84 11.23 2.43
C ASP A 469 -11.74 11.84 3.30
N TRP A 470 -11.36 11.14 4.36
CA TRP A 470 -10.19 11.49 5.16
C TRP A 470 -8.90 11.10 4.42
N CYS A 471 -7.78 11.78 4.68
CA CYS A 471 -6.52 11.38 4.05
C CYS A 471 -5.99 10.05 4.61
N SER A 472 -6.39 9.71 5.85
CA SER A 472 -6.09 8.44 6.49
C SER A 472 -7.36 7.62 6.67
N CYS A 473 -7.26 6.29 6.52
CA CYS A 473 -8.38 5.41 6.80
C CYS A 473 -8.78 5.47 8.28
N THR A 474 -9.99 5.95 8.54
CA THR A 474 -10.52 6.14 9.90
C THR A 474 -10.73 4.81 10.62
N ILE A 475 -11.13 3.77 9.89
CA ILE A 475 -11.32 2.41 10.44
C ILE A 475 -9.98 1.85 10.90
N CYS A 476 -8.93 1.91 10.08
CA CYS A 476 -7.58 1.49 10.49
C CYS A 476 -7.12 2.21 11.74
N PHE A 477 -7.30 3.54 11.80
CA PHE A 477 -6.89 4.34 12.93
C PHE A 477 -7.65 3.97 14.22
N ALA A 478 -8.95 3.71 14.11
CA ALA A 478 -9.81 3.39 15.25
C ALA A 478 -9.66 1.94 15.72
N GLU A 479 -9.52 0.98 14.81
CA GLU A 479 -9.66 -0.44 15.09
C GLU A 479 -8.33 -1.15 15.35
N PHE A 480 -7.26 -0.74 14.67
CA PHE A 480 -5.94 -1.36 14.85
C PHE A 480 -5.48 -1.41 16.33
N PRO A 481 -5.51 -0.30 17.11
CA PRO A 481 -5.05 -0.36 18.50
C PRO A 481 -5.94 -1.19 19.43
N LYS A 482 -7.15 -1.58 18.99
CA LYS A 482 -8.09 -2.39 19.79
C LYS A 482 -7.93 -3.89 19.58
N VAL A 483 -7.12 -4.33 18.60
CA VAL A 483 -6.98 -5.75 18.28
C VAL A 483 -6.36 -6.54 19.44
N ASP A 484 -5.21 -6.08 19.95
CA ASP A 484 -4.58 -6.59 21.17
C ASP A 484 -3.52 -5.60 21.71
N ALA A 485 -2.87 -5.96 22.81
CA ALA A 485 -1.84 -5.13 23.46
C ALA A 485 -0.60 -4.89 22.59
N GLU A 486 -0.23 -5.81 21.70
CA GLU A 486 0.91 -5.65 20.79
C GLU A 486 0.58 -4.62 19.70
N HIS A 487 -0.64 -4.68 19.15
CA HIS A 487 -1.11 -3.68 18.19
C HIS A 487 -1.18 -2.30 18.84
N GLN A 488 -1.73 -2.19 20.05
CA GLN A 488 -1.75 -0.93 20.80
C GLN A 488 -0.34 -0.36 21.01
N ARG A 489 0.61 -1.22 21.39
CA ARG A 489 2.02 -0.82 21.59
C ARG A 489 2.65 -0.31 20.30
N ARG A 490 2.50 -1.05 19.19
CA ARG A 490 3.05 -0.66 17.88
C ARG A 490 2.41 0.62 17.35
N PHE A 491 1.09 0.73 17.45
CA PHE A 491 0.34 1.93 17.09
C PHE A 491 0.83 3.14 17.90
N THR A 492 0.96 2.99 19.22
CA THR A 492 1.43 4.08 20.09
C THR A 492 2.85 4.51 19.77
N ASN A 493 3.75 3.56 19.52
CA ASN A 493 5.12 3.86 19.11
C ASN A 493 5.17 4.59 17.76
N THR A 494 4.23 4.29 16.85
CA THR A 494 4.16 4.88 15.51
C THR A 494 3.55 6.28 15.52
N HIS A 495 2.49 6.48 16.29
CA HIS A 495 1.68 7.71 16.22
C HIS A 495 1.95 8.71 17.34
N TYR A 496 2.45 8.28 18.52
CA TYR A 496 2.50 9.14 19.71
C TYR A 496 3.89 9.33 20.34
N LYS A 497 4.89 8.47 20.06
CA LYS A 497 6.22 8.63 20.67
C LYS A 497 7.13 9.61 19.90
N ALA A 498 7.82 10.50 20.62
CA ALA A 498 8.74 11.47 20.03
C ALA A 498 10.02 10.83 19.42
N PRO A 499 10.75 11.52 18.53
CA PRO A 499 11.94 10.99 17.83
C PRO A 499 13.15 10.64 18.73
N SER A 500 13.20 11.09 19.98
CA SER A 500 14.44 11.10 20.79
C SER A 500 14.79 9.80 21.53
N GLU A 501 14.06 8.69 21.34
CA GLU A 501 14.27 7.45 22.13
C GLU A 501 14.64 6.20 21.32
N TRP A 502 15.09 6.34 20.06
CA TRP A 502 15.40 5.17 19.22
C TRP A 502 16.88 5.08 18.85
N HIS A 503 17.69 4.61 19.81
CA HIS A 503 18.82 3.73 19.52
C HIS A 503 18.42 2.31 19.95
N VAL A 504 17.78 1.55 19.05
CA VAL A 504 17.56 0.12 19.30
C VAL A 504 18.54 -0.68 18.47
N ASN A 505 19.65 -1.01 19.14
CA ASN A 505 20.53 -2.11 18.80
C ASN A 505 19.67 -3.40 18.75
N ILE A 506 19.31 -3.86 17.55
CA ILE A 506 18.80 -5.21 17.36
C ILE A 506 20.02 -6.15 17.39
N ARG A 507 20.54 -6.41 18.60
CA ARG A 507 21.37 -7.59 18.87
C ARG A 507 20.65 -8.45 19.89
N HIS A 508 20.38 -9.69 19.49
CA HIS A 508 19.89 -10.75 20.34
C HIS A 508 20.60 -10.76 21.70
N ARG A 509 19.92 -10.31 22.76
CA ARG A 509 20.27 -10.74 24.12
C ARG A 509 19.59 -12.08 24.37
N ARG A 510 20.37 -13.16 24.30
CA ARG A 510 20.04 -14.41 24.98
C ARG A 510 19.94 -14.12 26.49
N PRO A 511 18.92 -14.61 27.21
CA PRO A 511 18.96 -14.59 28.66
C PRO A 511 19.93 -15.68 29.12
N ALA A 512 21.08 -15.28 29.67
CA ALA A 512 21.87 -16.15 30.52
C ALA A 512 21.15 -16.24 31.88
N MET A 513 20.45 -17.34 32.12
CA MET A 513 20.12 -17.76 33.47
C MET A 513 21.43 -18.13 34.19
N GLY A 514 21.73 -17.39 35.26
CA GLY A 514 22.76 -17.71 36.22
C GLY A 514 22.18 -17.52 37.61
N ILE A 515 21.72 -18.63 38.19
CA ILE A 515 21.34 -18.77 39.60
C ILE A 515 22.48 -18.26 40.48
N ARG A 516 22.17 -17.44 41.48
CA ARG A 516 22.82 -17.49 42.79
C ARG A 516 21.86 -17.01 43.88
N SER A 517 21.51 -17.96 44.74
CA SER A 517 21.01 -17.83 46.10
C SER A 517 21.71 -16.73 46.89
N LEU A 518 20.95 -16.01 47.73
CA LEU A 518 21.19 -15.88 49.17
C LEU A 518 20.11 -14.99 49.82
N LEU A 519 19.51 -15.55 50.88
CA LEU A 519 18.48 -15.05 51.79
C LEU A 519 17.03 -15.17 51.34
#